data_AF-A0AAV2ZR19-F1
#
_entry.id   AF-A0AAV2ZR19-F1
#
_cell.length_a   1.000
_cell.length_b   1.000
_cell.length_c   1.000
_cell.angle_alpha   90.00
_cell.angle_beta   90.00
_cell.angle_gamma   90.00
#
_symmetry.space_group_name_H-M   'P 1'
#
loop_
_entity.id
_entity.type
_entity.pdbx_description
1 polymer ?
#
loop_
_entity_poly.entity_id
_entity_poly.type
_entity_poly.pdbx_seq_one_letter_code
_entity_poly.pdbx_strand_id
1 'polypeptide(L)'
;MSGTTHKHYHDEDLDAKEFVNTHFSHGKIDIIEENMGFPIRISHELVSTGQLKGEKILDISIGSVIYQLFSISNICKEIHVVQLTNASFKHFKQWLENDKGATDWSYTSKRVCHLESNRMEALWEGGAVCMTCRLNL
;
A
#
# COMPACT_ATOMS: atom_id res chain seq x y z
N MET A 1 -10.55 -4.62 -41.16
CA MET A 1 -10.65 -4.05 -39.80
C MET A 1 -9.80 -4.92 -38.89
N SER A 2 -8.66 -4.43 -38.40
CA SER A 2 -7.83 -5.19 -37.45
C SER A 2 -8.58 -5.23 -36.12
N GLY A 3 -9.00 -6.42 -35.69
CA GLY A 3 -9.60 -6.59 -34.37
C GLY A 3 -8.57 -6.20 -33.31
N THR A 4 -8.93 -5.29 -32.42
CA THR A 4 -8.16 -5.06 -31.19
C THR A 4 -8.17 -6.36 -30.40
N THR A 5 -7.03 -7.05 -30.35
CA THR A 5 -6.83 -8.16 -29.42
C THR A 5 -6.93 -7.58 -28.02
N HIS A 6 -8.04 -7.84 -27.33
CA HIS A 6 -8.16 -7.52 -25.91
C HIS A 6 -7.06 -8.28 -25.18
N LYS A 7 -6.05 -7.55 -24.68
CA LYS A 7 -5.08 -8.12 -23.75
C LYS A 7 -5.83 -8.36 -22.45
N HIS A 8 -6.28 -9.59 -22.25
CA HIS A 8 -6.79 -10.01 -20.96
C HIS A 8 -5.60 -10.08 -20.01
N TYR A 9 -5.43 -9.08 -19.15
CA TYR A 9 -4.42 -9.06 -18.09
C TYR A 9 -4.84 -9.89 -16.86
N HIS A 10 -5.79 -10.80 -17.04
CA HIS A 10 -6.11 -11.82 -16.06
C HIS A 10 -5.06 -12.91 -16.17
N ASP A 11 -3.99 -12.73 -15.42
CA ASP A 11 -3.01 -13.77 -15.20
C ASP A 11 -3.49 -14.63 -14.04
N GLU A 12 -4.16 -15.74 -14.36
CA GLU A 12 -4.56 -16.73 -13.35
C GLU A 12 -3.35 -17.37 -12.67
N ASP A 13 -2.16 -17.30 -13.29
CA ASP A 13 -0.91 -17.81 -12.76
C ASP A 13 -0.22 -16.82 -11.81
N LEU A 14 -0.73 -15.58 -11.66
CA LEU A 14 -0.19 -14.62 -10.70
C LEU A 14 -0.49 -15.06 -9.26
N ASP A 15 0.50 -15.67 -8.61
CA ASP A 15 0.50 -15.86 -7.16
C ASP A 15 0.76 -14.52 -6.46
N ALA A 16 -0.33 -13.90 -5.99
CA ALA A 16 -0.28 -12.62 -5.28
C ALA A 16 0.60 -12.66 -4.03
N LYS A 17 0.61 -13.79 -3.31
CA LYS A 17 1.41 -13.93 -2.10
C LYS A 17 2.89 -14.02 -2.46
N GLU A 18 3.24 -14.82 -3.46
CA GLU A 18 4.64 -14.93 -3.91
C GLU A 18 5.14 -13.61 -4.50
N PHE A 19 4.31 -12.91 -5.27
CA PHE A 19 4.61 -11.58 -5.79
C PHE A 19 4.95 -10.61 -4.65
N VAL A 20 4.10 -10.55 -3.62
CA VAL A 20 4.34 -9.66 -2.48
C VAL A 20 5.58 -10.08 -1.70
N ASN A 21 5.76 -11.37 -1.45
CA ASN A 21 6.93 -11.87 -0.73
C ASN A 21 8.24 -11.59 -1.47
N THR A 22 8.22 -11.67 -2.79
CA THR A 22 9.40 -11.43 -3.64
C THR A 22 9.83 -9.97 -3.60
N HIS A 23 8.88 -9.03 -3.64
CA HIS A 23 9.16 -7.62 -3.83
C HIS A 23 9.04 -6.76 -2.57
N PHE A 24 8.29 -7.21 -1.56
CA PHE A 24 7.88 -6.37 -0.43
C PHE A 24 8.04 -7.02 0.95
N SER A 25 8.68 -8.19 1.06
CA SER A 25 8.93 -8.83 2.37
C SER A 25 10.08 -8.19 3.16
N HIS A 26 10.00 -8.27 4.49
CA HIS A 26 10.91 -7.64 5.45
C HIS A 26 12.42 -7.85 5.18
N GLY A 27 12.81 -8.97 4.57
CA GLY A 27 14.21 -9.29 4.28
C GLY A 27 14.78 -8.64 3.00
N LYS A 28 14.00 -7.81 2.32
CA LYS A 28 14.32 -7.26 0.99
C LYS A 28 14.33 -5.73 0.99
N ILE A 29 14.96 -5.13 2.01
CA ILE A 29 14.99 -3.67 2.21
C ILE A 29 15.43 -2.92 0.96
N ASP A 30 16.50 -3.34 0.29
CA ASP A 30 17.00 -2.66 -0.91
C ASP A 30 15.98 -2.68 -2.06
N ILE A 31 15.34 -3.83 -2.28
CA ILE A 31 14.28 -4.01 -3.30
C ILE A 31 13.05 -3.19 -2.94
N ILE A 32 12.72 -3.10 -1.66
CA ILE A 32 11.63 -2.27 -1.15
C ILE A 32 11.92 -0.79 -1.41
N GLU A 33 13.13 -0.30 -1.12
CA GLU A 33 13.49 1.09 -1.36
C GLU A 33 13.55 1.43 -2.85
N GLU A 34 14.07 0.52 -3.68
CA GLU A 34 14.06 0.66 -5.14
C GLU A 34 12.65 0.74 -5.72
N ASN A 35 11.74 -0.15 -5.28
CA ASN A 35 10.38 -0.22 -5.83
C ASN A 35 9.41 0.79 -5.21
N MET A 36 9.53 1.08 -3.91
CA MET A 36 8.55 1.87 -3.16
C MET A 36 9.07 3.23 -2.70
N GLY A 37 10.38 3.46 -2.67
CA GLY A 37 10.95 4.71 -2.14
C GLY A 37 10.48 5.96 -2.89
N PHE A 38 10.40 5.88 -4.23
CA PHE A 38 9.84 6.96 -5.04
C PHE A 38 8.31 7.05 -4.93
N PRO A 39 7.52 5.97 -5.16
CA PRO A 39 6.06 6.03 -5.04
C PRO A 39 5.55 6.52 -3.69
N ILE A 40 6.08 6.01 -2.58
CA ILE A 40 5.64 6.41 -1.24
C ILE A 40 5.94 7.90 -1.01
N ARG A 41 7.10 8.40 -1.46
CA ARG A 41 7.45 9.81 -1.33
C ARG A 41 6.47 10.71 -2.09
N ILE A 42 6.12 10.34 -3.32
CA ILE A 42 5.16 11.11 -4.13
C ILE A 42 3.76 11.07 -3.52
N SER A 43 3.28 9.89 -3.11
CA SER A 43 1.99 9.75 -2.42
C SER A 43 1.93 10.63 -1.17
N HIS A 44 2.97 10.59 -0.35
CA HIS A 44 3.09 11.44 0.83
C HIS A 44 3.12 12.93 0.49
N GLU A 45 3.87 13.35 -0.53
CA GLU A 45 3.94 14.75 -0.96
C GLU A 45 2.58 15.27 -1.43
N LEU A 46 1.86 14.50 -2.24
CA LEU A 46 0.53 14.87 -2.73
C LEU A 46 -0.49 14.98 -1.58
N VAL A 47 -0.43 14.05 -0.62
CA VAL A 47 -1.27 14.08 0.58
C VAL A 47 -0.95 15.29 1.46
N SER A 48 0.33 15.52 1.75
CA SER A 48 0.78 16.56 2.69
C SER A 48 0.62 17.99 2.15
N THR A 49 0.76 18.19 0.85
CA THR A 49 0.49 19.48 0.19
C THR A 49 -1.02 19.74 0.00
N GLY A 50 -1.86 18.74 0.30
CA GLY A 50 -3.28 18.78 0.03
C GLY A 50 -3.59 18.78 -1.47
N GLN A 51 -2.67 18.37 -2.34
CA GLN A 51 -2.97 18.19 -3.76
C GLN A 51 -3.85 16.96 -4.00
N LEU A 52 -3.73 15.94 -3.16
CA LEU A 52 -4.63 14.80 -3.10
C LEU A 52 -5.66 15.02 -1.98
N LYS A 53 -6.93 15.14 -2.35
CA LYS A 53 -8.07 15.26 -1.42
C LYS A 53 -9.24 14.44 -1.94
N GLY A 54 -10.06 13.92 -1.03
CA GLY A 54 -11.31 13.24 -1.38
C GLY A 54 -11.83 12.39 -0.24
N GLU A 55 -13.15 12.25 -0.15
CA GLU A 55 -13.77 11.39 0.88
C GLU A 55 -13.73 9.92 0.50
N LYS A 56 -13.66 9.61 -0.80
CA LYS A 56 -13.68 8.26 -1.36
C LYS A 56 -12.56 8.05 -2.35
N ILE A 57 -11.96 6.87 -2.37
CA ILE A 57 -10.96 6.48 -3.37
C ILE A 57 -11.25 5.08 -3.89
N LEU A 58 -10.92 4.87 -5.16
CA LEU A 58 -10.91 3.56 -5.80
C LEU A 58 -9.44 3.16 -6.01
N ASP A 59 -8.94 2.23 -5.22
CA ASP A 59 -7.63 1.61 -5.41
C ASP A 59 -7.76 0.49 -6.45
N ILE A 60 -6.98 0.58 -7.51
CA ILE A 60 -6.86 -0.48 -8.51
C ILE A 60 -5.41 -0.95 -8.47
N SER A 61 -5.18 -2.08 -7.81
CA SER A 61 -3.83 -2.58 -7.55
C SER A 61 -3.65 -4.01 -8.02
N ILE A 62 -2.39 -4.36 -8.25
CA ILE A 62 -1.96 -5.69 -8.72
C ILE A 62 -1.39 -6.45 -7.53
N GLY A 63 -1.69 -7.75 -7.44
CA GLY A 63 -1.00 -8.64 -6.52
C GLY A 63 -1.20 -8.30 -5.04
N SER A 64 -2.29 -7.64 -4.65
CA SER A 64 -2.57 -7.27 -3.25
C SER A 64 -1.54 -6.32 -2.63
N VAL A 65 -0.92 -5.46 -3.44
CA VAL A 65 -0.01 -4.43 -2.94
C VAL A 65 -0.80 -3.33 -2.23
N ILE A 66 -0.42 -3.01 -0.98
CA ILE A 66 -1.19 -2.09 -0.11
C ILE A 66 -0.41 -0.87 0.37
N TYR A 67 0.86 -0.69 0.00
CA TYR A 67 1.70 0.36 0.60
C TYR A 67 1.13 1.77 0.40
N GLN A 68 0.46 2.00 -0.72
CA GLN A 68 -0.17 3.26 -1.07
C GLN A 68 -1.32 3.60 -0.12
N LEU A 69 -1.99 2.58 0.43
CA LEU A 69 -3.14 2.75 1.32
C LEU A 69 -2.73 3.36 2.66
N PHE A 70 -1.48 3.16 3.11
CA PHE A 70 -1.01 3.71 4.39
C PHE A 70 -1.16 5.25 4.43
N SER A 71 -0.61 5.97 3.44
CA SER A 71 -0.74 7.44 3.41
C SER A 71 -2.13 7.92 2.96
N ILE A 72 -2.81 7.19 2.07
CA ILE A 72 -4.15 7.57 1.59
C ILE A 72 -5.20 7.46 2.70
N SER A 73 -5.08 6.48 3.59
CA SER A 73 -6.02 6.28 4.70
C SER A 73 -6.05 7.43 5.71
N ASN A 74 -5.01 8.26 5.74
CA ASN A 74 -4.96 9.46 6.57
C ASN A 74 -5.89 10.58 6.07
N ILE A 75 -6.28 10.56 4.79
CA ILE A 75 -7.11 11.63 4.18
C ILE A 75 -8.45 11.14 3.64
N CYS A 76 -8.62 9.83 3.47
CA CYS A 76 -9.79 9.24 2.83
C CYS A 76 -10.63 8.48 3.86
N LYS A 77 -11.95 8.67 3.83
CA LYS A 77 -12.88 8.00 4.75
C LYS A 77 -13.32 6.63 4.24
N GLU A 78 -13.35 6.46 2.92
CA GLU A 78 -13.86 5.25 2.27
C GLU A 78 -12.91 4.81 1.15
N ILE A 79 -12.34 3.60 1.29
CA ILE A 79 -11.41 3.03 0.32
C ILE A 79 -12.06 1.79 -0.30
N HIS A 80 -12.31 1.85 -1.61
CA HIS A 80 -12.74 0.69 -2.39
C HIS A 80 -11.52 0.07 -3.07
N VAL A 81 -11.19 -1.17 -2.73
CA VAL A 81 -10.05 -1.88 -3.32
C VAL A 81 -10.55 -2.84 -4.40
N VAL A 82 -10.02 -2.69 -5.60
CA VAL A 82 -10.25 -3.56 -6.76
C VAL A 82 -8.98 -4.34 -7.03
N GLN A 83 -9.11 -5.66 -7.02
CA GLN A 83 -8.04 -6.59 -7.33
C GLN A 83 -8.32 -7.29 -8.66
N LEU A 84 -7.27 -7.52 -9.45
CA LEU A 84 -7.40 -8.09 -10.80
C LEU A 84 -7.75 -9.59 -10.80
N THR A 85 -7.48 -10.30 -9.70
CA THR A 85 -7.76 -11.73 -9.58
C THR A 85 -8.40 -12.05 -8.23
N ASN A 86 -9.17 -13.15 -8.19
CA ASN A 86 -9.75 -13.66 -6.94
C ASN A 86 -8.66 -14.05 -5.92
N ALA A 87 -7.50 -14.53 -6.40
CA ALA A 87 -6.36 -14.86 -5.55
C ALA A 87 -5.80 -13.61 -4.87
N SER A 88 -5.60 -12.52 -5.62
CA SER A 88 -5.18 -11.23 -5.06
C SER A 88 -6.22 -10.66 -4.09
N PHE A 89 -7.52 -10.78 -4.41
CA PHE A 89 -8.56 -10.35 -3.47
C PHE A 89 -8.54 -11.14 -2.16
N LYS A 90 -8.40 -12.47 -2.23
CA LYS A 90 -8.28 -13.32 -1.05
C LYS A 90 -7.06 -12.96 -0.21
N HIS A 91 -5.91 -12.77 -0.83
CA HIS A 91 -4.69 -12.42 -0.11
C HIS A 91 -4.77 -11.04 0.56
N PHE A 92 -5.37 -10.06 -0.11
CA PHE A 92 -5.67 -8.76 0.48
C PHE A 92 -6.58 -8.90 1.71
N LYS A 93 -7.65 -9.71 1.60
CA LYS A 93 -8.58 -9.97 2.71
C LYS A 93 -7.90 -10.63 3.91
N GLN A 94 -6.97 -11.57 3.68
CA GLN A 94 -6.18 -12.19 4.75
C GLN A 94 -5.39 -11.15 5.54
N TRP A 95 -4.77 -10.20 4.86
CA TRP A 95 -4.09 -9.09 5.50
C TRP A 95 -5.07 -8.20 6.28
N LEU A 96 -6.20 -7.85 5.68
CA LEU A 96 -7.24 -7.03 6.32
C LEU A 96 -7.78 -7.67 7.61
N GLU A 97 -7.96 -8.99 7.60
CA GLU A 97 -8.50 -9.77 8.72
C GLU A 97 -7.44 -10.17 9.76
N ASN A 98 -6.17 -9.74 9.60
CA ASN A 98 -5.03 -10.15 10.43
C ASN A 98 -4.87 -11.69 10.52
N ASP A 99 -5.10 -12.39 9.41
CA ASP A 99 -4.90 -13.85 9.32
C ASP A 99 -3.40 -14.19 9.52
N LYS A 100 -3.13 -15.34 10.15
CA LYS A 100 -1.75 -15.87 10.35
C LYS A 100 -1.01 -16.07 9.03
N GLY A 101 -1.73 -16.26 7.92
CA GLY A 101 -1.16 -16.41 6.58
C GLY A 101 -0.86 -15.12 5.84
N ALA A 102 -1.19 -13.96 6.42
CA ALA A 102 -1.02 -12.65 5.81
C ALA A 102 0.46 -12.26 5.66
N THR A 103 0.73 -11.48 4.62
CA THR A 103 2.06 -10.88 4.44
C THR A 103 2.33 -9.85 5.52
N ASP A 104 3.52 -9.89 6.10
CA ASP A 104 3.99 -8.89 7.04
C ASP A 104 4.37 -7.58 6.31
N TRP A 105 3.55 -6.55 6.50
CA TRP A 105 3.78 -5.20 5.99
C TRP A 105 4.43 -4.26 7.02
N SER A 106 4.94 -4.78 8.15
CA SER A 106 5.46 -3.97 9.26
C SER A 106 6.66 -3.09 8.89
N TYR A 107 7.54 -3.56 7.99
CA TYR A 107 8.66 -2.74 7.52
C TYR A 107 8.14 -1.55 6.72
N THR A 108 7.26 -1.84 5.75
CA THR A 108 6.67 -0.84 4.86
C THR A 108 5.87 0.21 5.63
N SER A 109 5.01 -0.22 6.57
CA SER A 109 4.25 0.72 7.41
C SER A 109 5.17 1.61 8.25
N LYS A 110 6.22 1.06 8.87
CA LYS A 110 7.23 1.84 9.58
C LYS A 110 7.95 2.84 8.67
N ARG A 111 8.26 2.44 7.44
CA ARG A 111 8.92 3.31 6.46
C ARG A 111 8.03 4.47 6.05
N VAL A 112 6.75 4.22 5.78
CA VAL A 112 5.74 5.26 5.52
C VAL A 112 5.64 6.20 6.72
N CYS A 113 5.50 5.66 7.94
CA CYS A 113 5.47 6.46 9.16
C CYS A 113 6.72 7.32 9.35
N HIS A 114 7.92 6.82 9.02
CA HIS A 114 9.15 7.59 9.11
C HIS A 114 9.16 8.76 8.12
N LEU A 115 8.69 8.54 6.89
CA LEU A 115 8.55 9.62 5.89
C LEU A 115 7.52 10.67 6.34
N GLU A 116 6.43 10.24 6.96
CA GLU A 116 5.42 11.12 7.55
C GLU A 116 5.94 11.87 8.80
N SER A 117 6.77 11.21 9.63
CA SER A 117 7.27 11.72 10.90
C SER A 117 8.52 12.60 10.78
N ASN A 118 9.32 12.47 9.71
CA ASN A 118 10.43 13.39 9.43
C ASN A 118 9.95 14.84 9.18
N ARG A 119 8.63 15.11 9.18
CA ARG A 119 8.07 16.47 9.38
C ARG A 119 7.48 16.71 10.77
N MET A 120 7.11 15.68 11.54
CA MET A 120 6.66 15.84 12.94
C MET A 120 7.82 16.09 13.90
N GLU A 121 9.04 15.63 13.62
CA GLU A 121 10.24 16.05 14.38
C GLU A 121 10.57 17.54 14.19
N ALA A 122 10.13 18.17 13.08
CA ALA A 122 10.21 19.62 12.94
C ALA A 122 9.15 20.37 13.78
N LEU A 123 8.25 19.66 14.47
CA LEU A 123 7.15 20.26 15.21
C LEU A 123 6.93 19.80 16.65
N TRP A 124 7.40 18.65 17.16
CA TRP A 124 7.27 18.33 18.60
C TRP A 124 8.34 17.39 19.19
N GLU A 125 9.00 17.87 20.25
CA GLU A 125 9.69 17.07 21.28
C GLU A 125 8.62 16.38 22.15
N GLY A 126 8.67 15.05 22.28
CA GLY A 126 7.83 14.32 23.23
C GLY A 126 7.41 12.95 22.72
N GLY A 127 8.14 11.92 23.16
CA GLY A 127 7.95 10.54 22.73
C GLY A 127 6.52 10.03 22.89
N ALA A 128 5.98 9.49 21.79
CA ALA A 128 4.94 8.49 21.78
C ALA A 128 5.02 7.71 20.46
N VAL A 129 4.93 6.39 20.56
CA VAL A 129 4.87 5.46 19.43
C VAL A 129 3.68 5.85 18.53
N CYS A 130 3.96 6.10 17.25
CA CYS A 130 2.97 6.48 16.23
C CYS A 130 1.83 5.43 16.17
N MET A 131 0.69 5.79 16.76
CA MET A 131 -0.53 4.98 16.86
C MET A 131 -1.37 5.00 15.57
N THR A 132 -0.92 5.67 14.50
CA THR A 132 -1.74 6.03 13.34
C THR A 132 -1.67 5.07 12.15
N CYS A 133 -0.88 4.00 12.19
CA CYS A 133 -0.83 3.01 11.09
C CYS A 133 -1.76 1.79 11.31
N ARG A 134 -2.81 1.92 12.15
CA ARG A 134 -3.98 1.05 11.99
C ARG A 134 -4.84 1.69 10.91
N LEU A 135 -4.79 1.11 9.71
CA LEU A 135 -5.87 1.23 8.74
C LEU A 135 -7.17 0.86 9.49
N ASN A 136 -7.94 1.87 9.92
CA ASN A 136 -9.28 1.68 10.46
C ASN A 136 -10.20 1.41 9.27
N LEU A 137 -10.05 0.23 8.67
CA LEU A 137 -10.97 -0.36 7.71
C LEU A 137 -11.96 -1.27 8.45
#